data_AF-A0A8J6A5E7-F1
#
_entry.id   AF-A0A8J6A5E7-F1
#
_cell.length_a   1.000
_cell.length_b   1.000
_cell.length_c   1.000
_cell.angle_alpha   90.00
_cell.angle_beta   90.00
_cell.angle_gamma   90.00
#
_symmetry.space_group_name_H-M   'P 1'
#
loop_
_entity.id
_entity.type
_entity.pdbx_description
1 polymer ?
#
loop_
_entity_poly.entity_id
_entity_poly.type
_entity_poly.pdbx_seq_one_letter_code
_entity_poly.pdbx_strand_id
1 'polypeptide(L)'
;SGLVVPSVSYELHKKLLSVAEKHGLTLERRLEMTGVCASQMALTLLGGPNRLNPKNVHQRPTVALLCGPHVKGAQGISCGRHLANHDVQVILFLPNFVKMLESITNELSLFSKTQGQQVSSLKGEHCGRAGLRPPPSLVVWWCHPVVA
;
A
#
# COMPACT_ATOMS: atom_id res chain seq x y z
N SER A 1 5.75 -10.49 25.89
CA SER A 1 6.25 -11.86 25.75
C SER A 1 7.77 -11.96 25.67
N GLY A 2 8.54 -10.87 25.43
CA GLY A 2 10.02 -10.91 25.54
C GLY A 2 10.73 -11.83 24.54
N LEU A 3 10.02 -12.29 23.50
CA LEU A 3 10.55 -13.20 22.51
C LEU A 3 11.60 -12.50 21.64
N VAL A 4 12.74 -13.16 21.44
CA VAL A 4 13.81 -12.68 20.58
C VAL A 4 13.51 -13.05 19.13
N VAL A 5 13.38 -12.05 18.26
CA VAL A 5 13.20 -12.23 16.81
C VAL A 5 14.44 -11.67 16.09
N PRO A 6 15.36 -12.51 15.58
CA PRO A 6 16.60 -12.05 14.98
C PRO A 6 16.35 -11.45 13.58
N SER A 7 17.25 -10.57 13.15
CA SER A 7 17.32 -10.14 11.76
C SER A 7 17.91 -11.23 10.86
N VAL A 8 17.61 -11.17 9.58
CA VAL A 8 18.13 -12.08 8.55
C VAL A 8 18.69 -11.28 7.38
N SER A 9 19.69 -11.84 6.68
CA SER A 9 20.22 -11.20 5.48
C SER A 9 19.19 -11.17 4.35
N TYR A 10 19.41 -10.27 3.38
CA TYR A 10 18.54 -10.14 2.22
C TYR A 10 18.49 -11.42 1.37
N GLU A 11 19.63 -12.08 1.20
CA GLU A 11 19.79 -13.33 0.44
C GLU A 11 18.99 -14.45 1.11
N LEU A 12 19.09 -14.55 2.45
CA LEU A 12 18.34 -15.54 3.22
C LEU A 12 16.84 -15.27 3.14
N HIS A 13 16.41 -14.01 3.28
CA HIS A 13 15.01 -13.63 3.12
C HIS A 13 14.48 -13.95 1.71
N LYS A 14 15.23 -13.66 0.65
CA LYS A 14 14.85 -13.99 -0.73
C LYS A 14 14.75 -15.50 -0.95
N LYS A 15 15.71 -16.27 -0.41
CA LYS A 15 15.69 -17.75 -0.46
C LYS A 15 14.49 -18.31 0.29
N LEU A 16 14.18 -17.78 1.47
CA LEU A 16 13.02 -18.19 2.28
C LEU A 16 11.72 -18.01 1.50
N LEU A 17 11.51 -16.84 0.88
CA LEU A 17 10.33 -16.58 0.06
C LEU A 17 10.26 -17.50 -1.17
N SER A 18 11.40 -17.78 -1.82
CA SER A 18 11.45 -18.74 -2.93
C SER A 18 11.07 -20.15 -2.51
N VAL A 19 11.52 -20.60 -1.34
CA VAL A 19 11.13 -21.92 -0.79
C VAL A 19 9.65 -21.94 -0.44
N ALA A 20 9.11 -20.88 0.18
CA ALA A 20 7.69 -20.79 0.49
C ALA A 20 6.80 -20.87 -0.77
N GLU A 21 7.23 -20.21 -1.85
CA GLU A 21 6.54 -20.27 -3.14
C GLU A 21 6.52 -21.68 -3.73
N LYS A 22 7.63 -22.42 -3.65
CA LYS A 22 7.70 -23.84 -4.05
C LYS A 22 6.77 -24.74 -3.24
N HIS A 23 6.42 -24.34 -2.02
CA HIS A 23 5.48 -25.04 -1.14
C HIS A 23 4.05 -24.49 -1.24
N GLY A 24 3.73 -23.70 -2.28
CA GLY A 24 2.37 -23.26 -2.57
C GLY A 24 1.97 -21.90 -1.99
N LEU A 25 2.88 -21.19 -1.32
CA LEU A 25 2.65 -19.81 -0.88
C LEU A 25 3.04 -18.83 -2.02
N THR A 26 2.22 -18.78 -3.06
CA THR A 26 2.43 -17.98 -4.27
C THR A 26 2.56 -16.49 -4.00
N LEU A 27 3.18 -15.76 -4.93
CA LEU A 27 3.32 -14.30 -4.84
C LEU A 27 1.99 -13.59 -4.58
N GLU A 28 0.93 -13.92 -5.31
CA GLU A 28 -0.39 -13.29 -5.16
C GLU A 28 -0.97 -13.50 -3.75
N ARG A 29 -0.86 -14.72 -3.20
CA ARG A 29 -1.27 -15.01 -1.81
C ARG A 29 -0.49 -14.18 -0.80
N ARG A 30 0.81 -13.98 -1.03
CA ARG A 30 1.65 -13.13 -0.18
C ARG A 30 1.29 -11.65 -0.32
N LEU A 31 0.97 -11.18 -1.53
CA LEU A 31 0.54 -9.80 -1.77
C LEU A 31 -0.76 -9.53 -1.02
N GLU A 32 -1.78 -10.38 -1.18
CA GLU A 32 -3.06 -10.26 -0.47
C GLU A 32 -2.88 -10.25 1.05
N MET A 33 -2.15 -11.23 1.59
CA MET A 33 -1.90 -11.30 3.03
C MET A 33 -1.14 -10.08 3.55
N THR A 34 -0.15 -9.60 2.79
CA THR A 34 0.59 -8.38 3.12
C THR A 34 -0.34 -7.16 3.10
N GLY A 35 -1.20 -7.04 2.09
CA GLY A 35 -2.16 -5.95 1.96
C GLY A 35 -3.15 -5.90 3.13
N VAL A 36 -3.73 -7.04 3.51
CA VAL A 36 -4.62 -7.15 4.67
C VAL A 36 -3.90 -6.76 5.96
N CYS A 37 -2.74 -7.36 6.25
CA CYS A 37 -2.04 -7.10 7.51
C CYS A 37 -1.51 -5.65 7.60
N ALA A 38 -0.96 -5.13 6.51
CA ALA A 38 -0.45 -3.77 6.46
C ALA A 38 -1.57 -2.73 6.57
N SER A 39 -2.74 -2.98 5.95
CA SER A 39 -3.88 -2.08 6.08
C SER A 39 -4.45 -2.09 7.50
N GLN A 40 -4.54 -3.25 8.16
CA GLN A 40 -4.96 -3.32 9.58
C GLN A 40 -4.02 -2.53 10.51
N MET A 41 -2.70 -2.65 10.28
CA MET A 41 -1.71 -1.85 11.00
C MET A 41 -1.91 -0.36 10.70
N ALA A 42 -2.06 0.03 9.44
CA ALA A 42 -2.27 1.42 9.05
C ALA A 42 -3.58 2.00 9.62
N LEU A 43 -4.67 1.24 9.65
CA LEU A 43 -5.94 1.66 10.29
C LEU A 43 -5.76 1.89 11.79
N THR A 44 -4.97 1.04 12.45
CA THR A 44 -4.63 1.22 13.87
C THR A 44 -3.85 2.53 14.09
N LEU A 45 -2.87 2.83 13.21
CA LEU A 45 -2.12 4.09 13.25
C LEU A 45 -2.97 5.33 12.95
N LEU A 46 -4.01 5.18 12.10
CA LEU A 46 -4.97 6.23 11.78
C LEU A 46 -5.99 6.50 12.90
N GLY A 47 -5.89 5.83 14.05
CA GLY A 47 -6.77 6.00 15.20
C GLY A 47 -7.90 4.97 15.31
N GLY A 48 -7.87 3.91 14.48
CA GLY A 48 -8.77 2.77 14.58
C GLY A 48 -10.25 3.11 14.33
N PRO A 49 -11.19 2.27 14.82
CA PRO A 49 -12.62 2.40 14.57
C PRO A 49 -13.23 3.75 15.00
N ASN A 50 -12.62 4.42 15.99
CA ASN A 50 -13.12 5.68 16.54
C ASN A 50 -13.10 6.82 15.51
N ARG A 51 -12.16 6.81 14.55
CA ARG A 51 -12.10 7.78 13.43
C ARG A 51 -12.78 7.27 12.15
N LEU A 52 -13.09 5.99 12.08
CA LEU A 52 -13.72 5.34 10.91
C LEU A 52 -15.23 5.13 11.08
N ASN A 53 -15.85 5.78 12.05
CA ASN A 53 -17.30 5.70 12.25
C ASN A 53 -18.03 6.28 11.02
N PRO A 54 -18.99 5.55 10.42
CA PRO A 54 -19.79 6.04 9.30
C PRO A 54 -20.55 7.35 9.60
N LYS A 55 -20.68 7.74 10.87
CA LYS A 55 -21.24 9.05 11.27
C LYS A 55 -20.26 10.22 11.11
N ASN A 56 -18.97 9.95 10.94
CA ASN A 56 -17.87 10.92 10.81
C ASN A 56 -17.38 11.08 9.35
N VAL A 57 -18.28 10.96 8.37
CA VAL A 57 -17.96 11.08 6.92
C VAL A 57 -17.20 12.36 6.59
N HIS A 58 -17.43 13.43 7.36
CA HIS A 58 -16.80 14.74 7.21
C HIS A 58 -15.30 14.77 7.55
N GLN A 59 -14.73 13.70 8.13
CA GLN A 59 -13.31 13.61 8.51
C GLN A 59 -12.67 12.27 8.14
N ARG A 60 -13.02 11.70 6.97
CA ARG A 60 -12.36 10.48 6.48
C ARG A 60 -10.84 10.70 6.40
N PRO A 61 -10.03 9.78 6.97
CA PRO A 61 -8.58 9.93 6.91
C PRO A 61 -8.10 9.81 5.46
N THR A 62 -7.14 10.66 5.09
CA THR A 62 -6.49 10.62 3.77
C THR A 62 -5.13 9.95 3.88
N VAL A 63 -4.86 8.96 3.05
CA VAL A 63 -3.60 8.23 2.96
C VAL A 63 -2.97 8.43 1.59
N ALA A 64 -1.73 8.90 1.58
CA ALA A 64 -0.91 8.93 0.37
C ALA A 64 -0.03 7.68 0.30
N LEU A 65 -0.13 6.93 -0.79
CA LEU A 65 0.69 5.74 -1.07
C LEU A 65 1.73 6.06 -2.12
N LEU A 66 3.00 5.80 -1.81
CA LEU A 66 4.12 5.99 -2.72
C LEU A 66 4.64 4.62 -3.16
N CYS A 67 4.28 4.22 -4.38
CA CYS A 67 4.58 2.90 -4.93
C CYS A 67 5.50 3.02 -6.16
N GLY A 68 6.55 2.19 -6.21
CA GLY A 68 7.39 2.00 -7.40
C GLY A 68 6.95 0.81 -8.27
N PRO A 69 7.48 0.67 -9.49
CA PRO A 69 7.12 -0.40 -10.44
C PRO A 69 7.86 -1.70 -10.14
N HIS A 70 7.69 -2.19 -8.91
CA HIS A 70 8.38 -3.38 -8.42
C HIS A 70 7.47 -4.14 -7.46
N VAL A 71 7.82 -5.38 -7.10
CA VAL A 71 6.99 -6.24 -6.23
C VAL A 71 6.62 -5.55 -4.90
N LYS A 72 7.53 -4.73 -4.33
CA LYS A 72 7.24 -3.94 -3.11
C LYS A 72 6.16 -2.88 -3.33
N GLY A 73 6.02 -2.36 -4.55
CA GLY A 73 4.97 -1.42 -4.92
C GLY A 73 3.63 -2.13 -5.07
N ALA A 74 3.63 -3.36 -5.60
CA ALA A 74 2.42 -4.20 -5.64
C ALA A 74 1.88 -4.48 -4.22
N GLN A 75 2.77 -4.70 -3.24
CA GLN A 75 2.37 -4.80 -1.82
C GLN A 75 1.68 -3.53 -1.32
N GLY A 76 2.19 -2.36 -1.72
CA GLY A 76 1.59 -1.07 -1.39
C GLY A 76 0.23 -0.85 -2.06
N ILE A 77 0.06 -1.26 -3.32
CA ILE A 77 -1.22 -1.16 -4.04
C ILE A 77 -2.27 -2.08 -3.40
N SER A 78 -1.89 -3.31 -3.04
CA SER A 78 -2.74 -4.24 -2.29
C SER A 78 -3.20 -3.63 -0.97
N CYS A 79 -2.27 -3.09 -0.18
CA CYS A 79 -2.58 -2.36 1.07
C CYS A 79 -3.55 -1.19 0.81
N GLY A 80 -3.30 -0.39 -0.22
CA GLY A 80 -4.17 0.73 -0.60
C GLY A 80 -5.58 0.31 -0.97
N ARG A 81 -5.73 -0.80 -1.69
CA ARG A 81 -7.04 -1.38 -2.00
C ARG A 81 -7.80 -1.74 -0.72
N HIS A 82 -7.14 -2.42 0.24
CA HIS A 82 -7.79 -2.74 1.50
C HIS A 82 -8.15 -1.51 2.32
N LEU A 83 -7.30 -0.48 2.34
CA LEU A 83 -7.60 0.79 2.99
C LEU A 83 -8.81 1.48 2.34
N ALA A 84 -8.88 1.53 1.01
CA ALA A 84 -10.03 2.08 0.29
C ALA A 84 -11.32 1.33 0.64
N ASN A 85 -11.27 -0.01 0.73
CA ASN A 85 -12.42 -0.82 1.15
C ASN A 85 -12.90 -0.51 2.58
N HIS A 86 -12.05 0.08 3.43
CA HIS A 86 -12.38 0.53 4.79
C HIS A 86 -12.72 2.03 4.87
N ASP A 87 -13.22 2.62 3.78
CA ASP A 87 -13.66 4.02 3.70
C ASP A 87 -12.55 5.07 3.94
N VAL A 88 -11.30 4.68 3.80
CA VAL A 88 -10.15 5.60 3.81
C VAL A 88 -10.01 6.26 2.45
N GLN A 89 -9.72 7.57 2.43
CA GLN A 89 -9.40 8.25 1.18
C GLN A 89 -7.96 7.92 0.77
N VAL A 90 -7.80 7.08 -0.25
CA VAL A 90 -6.49 6.61 -0.70
C VAL A 90 -6.08 7.32 -1.99
N ILE A 91 -4.88 7.91 -1.97
CA ILE A 91 -4.24 8.52 -3.14
C ILE A 91 -2.97 7.73 -3.43
N LEU A 92 -3.00 6.92 -4.48
CA LEU A 92 -1.91 6.08 -4.93
C LEU A 92 -1.06 6.80 -5.98
N PHE A 93 0.18 7.12 -5.64
CA PHE A 93 1.18 7.55 -6.59
C PHE A 93 1.93 6.35 -7.18
N LEU A 94 1.85 6.20 -8.49
CA LEU A 94 2.63 5.22 -9.26
C LEU A 94 3.11 5.88 -10.56
N PRO A 95 4.44 6.03 -10.75
CA PRO A 95 4.96 6.63 -11.98
C PRO A 95 4.62 5.79 -13.21
N ASN A 96 4.59 6.42 -14.39
CA ASN A 96 4.41 5.70 -15.65
C ASN A 96 5.72 5.00 -16.04
N PHE A 97 5.65 3.71 -16.38
CA PHE A 97 6.80 2.94 -16.84
C PHE A 97 6.48 2.21 -18.13
N VAL A 98 7.48 2.06 -19.01
CA VAL A 98 7.33 1.41 -20.31
C VAL A 98 7.00 -0.09 -20.17
N LYS A 99 7.50 -0.74 -19.11
CA LYS A 99 7.24 -2.14 -18.82
C LYS A 99 6.66 -2.29 -17.41
N MET A 100 5.37 -2.59 -17.32
CA MET A 100 4.73 -2.93 -16.05
C MET A 100 4.93 -4.41 -15.72
N LEU A 101 5.24 -4.69 -14.45
CA LEU A 101 5.24 -6.05 -13.92
C LEU A 101 3.82 -6.57 -13.80
N GLU A 102 3.61 -7.86 -14.08
CA GLU A 102 2.31 -8.53 -13.97
C GLU A 102 1.67 -8.34 -12.59
N SER A 103 2.45 -8.49 -11.51
CA SER A 103 1.99 -8.23 -10.13
C SER A 103 1.44 -6.81 -9.90
N ILE A 104 2.00 -5.80 -10.57
CA ILE A 104 1.50 -4.42 -10.50
C ILE A 104 0.19 -4.32 -11.28
N THR A 105 0.14 -4.88 -12.49
CA THR A 105 -1.06 -4.86 -13.34
C THR A 105 -2.24 -5.52 -12.64
N ASN A 106 -2.03 -6.68 -12.01
CA ASN A 106 -3.08 -7.41 -11.30
C ASN A 106 -3.61 -6.59 -10.11
N GLU A 107 -2.72 -6.03 -9.28
CA GLU A 107 -3.14 -5.22 -8.13
C GLU A 107 -3.77 -3.88 -8.55
N LEU A 108 -3.30 -3.24 -9.62
CA LEU A 108 -3.93 -2.04 -10.17
C LEU A 108 -5.33 -2.32 -10.70
N SER A 109 -5.51 -3.46 -11.38
CA SER A 109 -6.82 -3.88 -11.88
C SER A 109 -7.82 -4.01 -10.72
N LEU A 110 -7.40 -4.61 -9.61
CA LEU A 110 -8.22 -4.70 -8.40
C LEU A 110 -8.43 -3.33 -7.73
N PHE A 111 -7.39 -2.51 -7.61
CA PHE A 111 -7.47 -1.17 -7.02
C PHE A 111 -8.43 -0.26 -7.79
N SER A 112 -8.49 -0.39 -9.12
CA SER A 112 -9.40 0.38 -9.98
C SER A 112 -10.89 0.14 -9.71
N LYS A 113 -11.23 -0.95 -9.00
CA LYS A 113 -12.60 -1.27 -8.57
C LYS A 113 -12.97 -0.65 -7.23
N THR A 114 -12.04 0.04 -6.58
CA THR A 114 -12.27 0.79 -5.34
C THR A 114 -12.53 2.27 -5.62
N GLN A 115 -12.87 3.03 -4.59
CA GLN A 115 -12.97 4.48 -4.60
C GLN A 115 -11.62 5.21 -4.46
N GLY A 116 -10.50 4.48 -4.44
CA GLY A 116 -9.15 5.04 -4.38
C GLY A 116 -8.75 5.74 -5.68
N GLN A 117 -7.91 6.77 -5.57
CA GLN A 117 -7.46 7.56 -6.71
C GLN A 117 -6.01 7.20 -7.08
N GLN A 118 -5.77 6.86 -8.34
CA GLN A 118 -4.42 6.67 -8.88
C GLN A 118 -3.92 7.96 -9.53
N VAL A 119 -2.68 8.36 -9.21
CA VAL A 119 -1.98 9.50 -9.81
C VAL A 119 -0.57 9.09 -10.27
N SER A 120 -0.12 9.65 -11.38
CA SER A 120 1.22 9.39 -11.94
C SER A 120 2.17 10.58 -11.85
N SER A 121 1.69 11.71 -11.31
CA SER A 121 2.46 12.94 -11.15
C SER A 121 2.30 13.51 -9.74
N LEU A 122 3.42 13.84 -9.11
CA LEU A 122 3.45 14.54 -7.82
C LEU A 122 2.97 16.00 -7.94
N LYS A 123 3.01 16.58 -9.15
CA LYS A 123 2.52 17.94 -9.43
C LYS A 123 0.99 18.01 -9.61
N GLY A 124 0.31 16.88 -9.69
CA GLY A 124 -1.10 16.79 -10.09
C GLY A 124 -2.13 17.16 -9.03
N GLU A 125 -1.78 17.29 -7.75
CA GLU A 125 -2.75 17.54 -6.68
C GLU A 125 -2.34 18.64 -5.66
N HIS A 126 -1.53 19.60 -6.10
CA HIS A 126 -1.42 20.89 -5.41
C HIS A 126 -2.05 22.05 -6.19
N CYS A 127 -2.70 21.80 -7.33
CA CYS A 127 -3.26 22.87 -8.15
C CYS A 127 -4.50 22.39 -8.90
N GLY A 128 -5.70 22.86 -8.50
CA GLY A 128 -6.90 22.64 -9.32
C GLY A 128 -8.27 22.86 -8.66
N ARG A 129 -8.38 22.95 -7.33
CA ARG A 129 -9.58 23.50 -6.67
C ARG A 129 -9.14 24.39 -5.53
N ALA A 130 -9.62 25.63 -5.52
CA ALA A 130 -9.49 26.54 -4.41
C ALA A 130 -9.87 25.83 -3.09
N GLY A 131 -8.90 25.66 -2.20
CA GLY A 131 -9.02 24.89 -0.97
C GLY A 131 -7.83 23.95 -0.80
N LEU A 132 -6.81 24.41 -0.08
CA LEU A 132 -5.73 23.57 0.45
C LEU A 132 -6.35 22.30 1.07
N ARG A 133 -6.23 21.15 0.40
CA ARG A 133 -6.58 19.89 1.07
C ARG A 133 -5.62 19.72 2.25
N PRO A 134 -6.12 19.32 3.43
CA PRO A 134 -5.25 19.08 4.58
C PRO A 134 -4.17 18.05 4.21
N PRO A 135 -2.98 18.13 4.82
CA PRO A 135 -1.92 17.16 4.59
C PRO A 135 -2.45 15.73 4.86
N PRO A 136 -1.95 14.72 4.12
CA PRO A 136 -2.38 13.34 4.35
C PRO A 136 -2.13 12.95 5.81
N SER A 137 -3.07 12.24 6.40
CA SER A 137 -2.98 11.78 7.78
C SER A 137 -1.93 10.68 7.95
N LEU A 138 -1.58 9.99 6.87
CA LEU A 138 -0.52 8.98 6.83
C LEU A 138 0.09 8.94 5.42
N VAL A 139 1.42 8.82 5.37
CA VAL A 139 2.16 8.51 4.14
C VAL A 139 2.77 7.13 4.29
N VAL A 140 2.46 6.22 3.36
CA VAL A 140 3.03 4.87 3.35
C VAL A 140 3.95 4.74 2.15
N TRP A 141 5.25 4.61 2.42
CA TRP A 141 6.28 4.47 1.39
C TRP A 141 6.80 3.04 1.33
N TRP A 142 6.59 2.40 0.18
CA TRP A 142 7.15 1.09 -0.14
C TRP A 142 8.43 1.23 -0.95
N CYS A 143 9.57 1.27 -0.25
CA CYS A 143 10.89 1.35 -0.88
C CYS A 143 11.43 -0.05 -1.22
N HIS A 144 12.09 -0.18 -2.37
CA HIS A 144 12.97 -1.32 -2.59
C HIS A 144 14.23 -1.12 -1.75
N PRO A 145 14.78 -2.15 -1.07
CA PRO A 145 16.12 -2.03 -0.53
C PRO A 145 17.07 -1.80 -1.70
N VAL A 146 17.60 -0.58 -1.81
CA VAL A 146 18.73 -0.30 -2.69
C VAL A 146 19.87 -1.11 -2.10
N VAL A 147 20.27 -2.16 -2.82
CA VAL A 147 21.49 -2.90 -2.51
C VAL A 147 22.62 -1.89 -2.65
N ALA A 148 23.24 -1.52 -1.54
CA ALA A 148 24.52 -0.81 -1.49
C ALA A 148 25.65 -1.84 -1.47
#